data_AF-A0A922ESD2-F1
#
_entry.id   AF-A0A922ESD2-F1
#
_cell.length_a   1.000
_cell.length_b   1.000
_cell.length_c   1.000
_cell.angle_alpha   90.00
_cell.angle_beta   90.00
_cell.angle_gamma   90.00
#
_symmetry.space_group_name_H-M   'P 1'
#
loop_
_entity.id
_entity.type
_entity.pdbx_description
1 polymer ?
#
loop_
_entity_poly.entity_id
_entity_poly.type
_entity_poly.pdbx_seq_one_letter_code
_entity_poly.pdbx_strand_id
1 'polypeptide(L)'
;MAGITVELASRSLVPQSPSLTIFAPSDSAFIPLDHLPLSLVQYHLLPLAFSFQSLKSLPYGAKISTLLSGHPLIVTTSLEDYRLSLNNVTIPWSPIYVDGSLIIFGIDKFFDPNFQFLDPFPSHSPNLECLASTPNDAVVSLSGAYTFHEACATLRSKGCSVMASFLDMQFLELQERTVLTVFAPVDGVIKNRFSSFSDFSSSIFHRHIVPCRLLWGDLLNMEDGTLLRTFLDGFTINVTGSHDVLVLNDVPVIYPDMYVCDWLVVHGIRDILEAPKQKEDALGPPAEVPKQTEKEPESFMFSISNWKL
;
A
#
# COMPACT_ATOMS: atom_id res chain seq x y z
N MET A 1 32.25 -18.99 31.14
CA MET A 1 31.29 -19.69 30.24
C MET A 1 30.41 -18.73 29.43
N ALA A 2 30.76 -17.44 29.28
CA ALA A 2 29.94 -16.44 28.56
C ALA A 2 30.35 -16.24 27.08
N GLY A 3 31.35 -16.96 26.58
CA GLY A 3 31.89 -16.76 25.23
C GLY A 3 31.21 -17.57 24.12
N ILE A 4 30.46 -18.63 24.45
CA ILE A 4 29.98 -19.60 23.45
C ILE A 4 28.56 -19.27 22.95
N THR A 5 27.80 -18.45 23.67
CA THR A 5 26.40 -18.10 23.31
C THR A 5 26.30 -17.02 22.22
N VAL A 6 27.33 -16.19 22.04
CA VAL A 6 27.33 -15.11 21.04
C VAL A 6 27.65 -15.64 19.63
N GLU A 7 28.50 -16.67 19.53
CA GLU A 7 28.97 -17.21 18.25
C GLU A 7 27.88 -18.05 17.53
N LEU A 8 27.03 -18.76 18.29
CA LEU A 8 25.90 -19.52 17.74
C LEU A 8 24.73 -18.62 17.30
N ALA A 9 24.51 -17.49 17.97
CA ALA A 9 23.52 -16.50 17.57
C ALA A 9 23.89 -15.84 16.23
N SER A 10 25.19 -15.66 15.94
CA SER A 10 25.66 -15.01 14.71
C SER A 10 25.18 -15.73 13.45
N ARG A 11 25.21 -17.07 13.39
CA ARG A 11 24.82 -17.82 12.19
C ARG A 11 23.32 -17.84 11.91
N SER A 12 22.50 -17.68 12.96
CA SER A 12 21.03 -17.64 12.84
C SER A 12 20.47 -16.23 12.71
N LEU A 13 21.30 -15.20 12.93
CA LEU A 13 20.95 -13.79 12.81
C LEU A 13 21.60 -13.12 11.61
N VAL A 14 22.52 -13.79 10.88
CA VAL A 14 23.01 -13.30 9.58
C VAL A 14 21.83 -13.29 8.62
N PRO A 15 21.34 -12.10 8.21
CA PRO A 15 20.33 -12.04 7.18
C PRO A 15 20.95 -12.60 5.89
N GLN A 16 20.21 -13.41 5.15
CA GLN A 16 20.66 -13.86 3.81
C GLN A 16 20.67 -12.69 2.79
N SER A 17 20.15 -11.53 3.21
CA SER A 17 20.12 -10.27 2.49
C SER A 17 21.20 -9.31 2.99
N PRO A 18 21.72 -8.41 2.13
CA PRO A 18 22.71 -7.41 2.53
C PRO A 18 22.11 -6.26 3.35
N SER A 19 20.85 -6.36 3.79
CA SER A 19 20.10 -5.26 4.38
C SER A 19 19.15 -5.73 5.48
N LEU A 20 18.99 -4.90 6.52
CA LEU A 20 18.30 -5.27 7.75
C LEU A 20 17.56 -4.06 8.34
N THR A 21 16.32 -4.27 8.74
CA THR A 21 15.60 -3.34 9.63
C THR A 21 15.44 -3.97 11.00
N ILE A 22 15.75 -3.20 12.03
CA ILE A 22 15.66 -3.60 13.43
C ILE A 22 14.64 -2.70 14.12
N PHE A 23 13.69 -3.30 14.81
CA PHE A 23 12.84 -2.60 15.77
C PHE A 23 13.37 -2.86 17.18
N ALA A 24 14.02 -1.88 17.77
CA ALA A 24 14.66 -1.97 19.08
C ALA A 24 13.72 -1.44 20.17
N PRO A 25 13.17 -2.29 21.05
CA PRO A 25 12.37 -1.83 22.19
C PRO A 25 13.21 -0.98 23.14
N SER A 26 12.56 -0.06 23.85
CA SER A 26 13.21 0.73 24.89
C SER A 26 13.59 -0.13 26.09
N ASP A 27 14.60 0.30 26.86
CA ASP A 27 15.07 -0.40 28.07
C ASP A 27 13.93 -0.72 29.07
N SER A 28 12.93 0.17 29.16
CA SER A 28 11.75 -0.04 30.00
C SER A 28 10.93 -1.27 29.61
N ALA A 29 10.92 -1.63 28.32
CA ALA A 29 10.21 -2.81 27.82
C ALA A 29 10.87 -4.12 28.27
N PHE A 30 12.16 -4.09 28.65
CA PHE A 30 12.90 -5.27 29.13
C PHE A 30 12.71 -5.54 30.63
N ILE A 31 12.26 -4.55 31.42
CA ILE A 31 12.02 -4.69 32.87
C ILE A 31 11.15 -5.92 33.22
N PRO A 32 10.04 -6.22 32.52
CA PRO A 32 9.22 -7.39 32.83
C PRO A 32 9.78 -8.73 32.29
N LEU A 33 10.90 -8.74 31.54
CA LEU A 33 11.47 -9.97 30.98
C LEU A 33 12.58 -10.55 31.86
N ASP A 34 12.37 -11.79 32.31
CA ASP A 34 13.40 -12.56 33.02
C ASP A 34 14.48 -13.13 32.07
N HIS A 35 14.15 -13.28 30.78
CA HIS A 35 15.04 -13.81 29.76
C HIS A 35 14.66 -13.29 28.36
N LEU A 36 15.64 -13.16 27.46
CA LEU A 36 15.44 -12.73 26.07
C LEU A 36 15.62 -13.92 25.12
N PRO A 37 14.54 -14.61 24.71
CA PRO A 37 14.66 -15.75 23.80
C PRO A 37 15.04 -15.28 22.39
N LEU A 38 15.82 -16.10 21.67
CA LEU A 38 16.26 -15.80 20.30
C LEU A 38 15.09 -15.56 19.34
N SER A 39 13.98 -16.29 19.52
CA SER A 39 12.77 -16.11 18.72
C SER A 39 12.19 -14.70 18.84
N LEU A 40 12.22 -14.11 20.03
CA LEU A 40 11.75 -12.74 20.25
C LEU A 40 12.66 -11.73 19.54
N VAL A 41 13.98 -11.97 19.55
CA VAL A 41 14.93 -11.15 18.80
C VAL A 41 14.67 -11.26 17.29
N GLN A 42 14.53 -12.47 16.76
CA GLN A 42 14.24 -12.71 15.35
C GLN A 42 12.94 -12.04 14.88
N TYR A 43 11.94 -11.97 15.76
CA TYR A 43 10.67 -11.32 15.45
C TYR A 43 10.77 -9.80 15.28
N HIS A 44 11.83 -9.17 15.80
CA HIS A 44 12.08 -7.73 15.69
C HIS A 44 13.02 -7.38 14.52
N LEU A 45 13.43 -8.38 13.73
CA LEU A 45 14.38 -8.23 12.63
C LEU A 45 13.68 -8.51 11.30
N LEU A 46 13.78 -7.58 10.36
CA LEU A 46 13.26 -7.70 9.01
C LEU A 46 14.44 -7.89 8.05
N PRO A 47 14.43 -8.92 7.18
CA PRO A 47 15.52 -9.20 6.25
C PRO A 47 15.60 -8.19 5.08
N LEU A 48 15.15 -6.95 5.26
CA LEU A 48 15.24 -5.85 4.30
C LEU A 48 15.37 -4.52 5.04
N ALA A 49 15.98 -3.53 4.39
CA ALA A 49 16.03 -2.16 4.89
C ALA A 49 14.74 -1.41 4.47
N PHE A 50 13.82 -1.24 5.41
CA PHE A 50 12.61 -0.44 5.25
C PHE A 50 12.82 0.98 5.78
N SER A 51 12.64 1.97 4.91
CA SER A 51 12.53 3.37 5.34
C SER A 51 11.18 3.63 6.02
N PHE A 52 11.10 4.70 6.83
CA PHE A 52 9.83 5.09 7.45
C PHE A 52 8.73 5.32 6.39
N GLN A 53 9.09 5.98 5.27
CA GLN A 53 8.16 6.25 4.19
C GLN A 53 7.70 4.96 3.49
N SER A 54 8.61 3.99 3.32
CA SER A 54 8.28 2.67 2.78
C SER A 54 7.28 1.96 3.68
N LEU A 55 7.53 1.90 4.99
CA LEU A 55 6.59 1.29 5.95
C LEU A 55 5.24 2.01 5.97
N LYS A 56 5.25 3.36 5.95
CA LYS A 56 4.03 4.18 5.95
C LYS A 56 3.21 4.01 4.66
N SER A 57 3.85 3.64 3.56
CA SER A 57 3.16 3.39 2.30
C SER A 57 2.45 2.03 2.28
N LEU A 58 2.73 1.14 3.21
CA LEU A 58 2.06 -0.16 3.25
C LEU A 58 0.58 -0.02 3.65
N PRO A 59 -0.33 -0.79 3.02
CA PRO A 59 -1.74 -0.75 3.39
C PRO A 59 -1.97 -1.34 4.78
N TYR A 60 -3.08 -0.95 5.41
CA TYR A 60 -3.55 -1.59 6.64
C TYR A 60 -3.75 -3.09 6.39
N GLY A 61 -3.28 -3.94 7.31
CA GLY A 61 -3.27 -5.38 7.17
C GLY A 61 -2.09 -5.97 6.38
N ALA A 62 -1.23 -5.14 5.78
CA ALA A 62 -0.04 -5.63 5.08
C ALA A 62 0.88 -6.43 6.02
N LYS A 63 1.37 -7.57 5.54
CA LYS A 63 2.26 -8.47 6.29
C LYS A 63 3.70 -8.27 5.86
N ILE A 64 4.56 -8.05 6.85
CA ILE A 64 5.99 -7.82 6.68
C ILE A 64 6.73 -8.98 7.32
N SER A 65 7.48 -9.73 6.51
CA SER A 65 8.19 -10.91 7.00
C SER A 65 9.32 -10.52 7.97
N THR A 66 9.43 -11.26 9.06
CA THR A 66 10.53 -11.15 10.03
C THR A 66 11.54 -12.29 9.84
N LEU A 67 12.65 -12.27 10.56
CA LEU A 67 13.57 -13.41 10.62
C LEU A 67 12.97 -14.61 11.38
N LEU A 68 11.88 -14.40 12.12
CA LEU A 68 11.12 -15.50 12.73
C LEU A 68 10.13 -16.05 11.69
N SER A 69 10.47 -17.20 11.11
CA SER A 69 9.65 -17.82 10.06
C SER A 69 8.20 -18.05 10.51
N GLY A 70 7.25 -17.73 9.62
CA GLY A 70 5.82 -17.86 9.88
C GLY A 70 5.22 -16.79 10.80
N HIS A 71 6.01 -15.81 11.25
CA HIS A 71 5.55 -14.74 12.14
C HIS A 71 5.82 -13.37 11.48
N PRO A 72 4.93 -12.89 10.61
CA PRO A 72 5.03 -11.54 10.06
C PRO A 72 4.62 -10.48 11.09
N LEU A 73 5.11 -9.25 10.91
CA LEU A 73 4.50 -8.04 11.48
C LEU A 73 3.40 -7.55 10.56
N ILE A 74 2.33 -7.02 11.11
CA ILE A 74 1.16 -6.57 10.36
C ILE A 74 1.03 -5.07 10.52
N VAL A 75 0.81 -4.36 9.43
CA VAL A 75 0.57 -2.92 9.44
C VAL A 75 -0.81 -2.66 10.04
N THR A 76 -0.84 -1.94 11.15
CA THR A 76 -2.07 -1.63 11.90
C THR A 76 -2.39 -0.13 11.88
N THR A 77 -1.79 0.60 10.95
CA THR A 77 -1.95 2.06 10.84
C THR A 77 -3.33 2.40 10.34
N SER A 78 -4.16 3.04 11.18
CA SER A 78 -5.47 3.54 10.75
C SER A 78 -5.31 4.70 9.76
N LEU A 79 -6.19 4.78 8.76
CA LEU A 79 -6.27 5.92 7.83
C LEU A 79 -6.51 7.27 8.52
N GLU A 80 -7.10 7.24 9.72
CA GLU A 80 -7.34 8.43 10.54
C GLU A 80 -6.11 8.82 11.38
N ASP A 81 -5.21 7.86 11.61
CA ASP A 81 -4.04 8.04 12.46
C ASP A 81 -2.81 8.35 11.59
N TYR A 82 -2.27 9.56 11.73
CA TYR A 82 -1.05 9.96 11.03
C TYR A 82 0.20 9.19 11.50
N ARG A 83 0.07 8.34 12.53
CA ARG A 83 1.15 7.59 13.16
C ARG A 83 1.19 6.15 12.64
N LEU A 84 2.31 5.80 12.02
CA LEU A 84 2.60 4.43 11.60
C LEU A 84 2.58 3.48 12.81
N SER A 85 1.86 2.38 12.70
CA SER A 85 1.87 1.29 13.67
C SER A 85 1.98 -0.08 13.01
N LEU A 86 2.71 -0.98 13.68
CA LEU A 86 2.87 -2.39 13.32
C LEU A 86 2.46 -3.23 14.53
N ASN A 87 1.57 -4.22 14.37
CA ASN A 87 1.02 -5.02 15.46
C ASN A 87 0.56 -4.17 16.67
N ASN A 88 -0.05 -3.02 16.39
CA ASN A 88 -0.50 -2.06 17.39
C ASN A 88 0.63 -1.47 18.28
N VAL A 89 1.87 -1.50 17.77
CA VAL A 89 3.04 -0.80 18.30
C VAL A 89 3.33 0.40 17.40
N THR A 90 3.48 1.58 17.99
CA THR A 90 3.74 2.80 17.22
C THR A 90 5.20 2.84 16.79
N ILE A 91 5.45 3.10 15.51
CA ILE A 91 6.79 3.28 14.96
C ILE A 91 7.10 4.78 14.89
N PRO A 92 8.22 5.25 15.45
CA PRO A 92 8.57 6.67 15.38
C PRO A 92 8.94 7.08 13.96
N TRP A 93 8.69 8.35 13.63
CA TRP A 93 9.02 8.94 12.33
C TRP A 93 10.52 8.83 12.00
N SER A 94 11.38 9.05 13.00
CA SER A 94 12.83 9.03 12.81
C SER A 94 13.41 7.71 13.30
N PRO A 95 14.16 6.97 12.45
CA PRO A 95 15.03 5.92 12.92
C PRO A 95 16.14 6.49 13.82
N ILE A 96 16.64 5.67 14.74
CA ILE A 96 17.78 5.98 15.61
C ILE A 96 19.10 5.84 14.82
N TYR A 97 19.12 4.96 13.82
CA TYR A 97 20.30 4.70 12.99
C TYR A 97 19.91 4.38 11.55
N VAL A 98 20.70 4.88 10.59
CA VAL A 98 20.58 4.60 9.15
C VAL A 98 21.97 4.65 8.52
N ASP A 99 22.38 3.58 7.83
CA ASP A 99 23.61 3.57 7.00
C ASP A 99 23.39 3.14 5.54
N GLY A 100 22.12 2.99 5.12
CA GLY A 100 21.73 2.54 3.79
C GLY A 100 21.52 1.03 3.66
N SER A 101 22.14 0.24 4.54
CA SER A 101 21.94 -1.22 4.63
C SER A 101 21.27 -1.64 5.93
N LEU A 102 21.55 -0.92 7.02
CA LEU A 102 20.96 -1.11 8.33
C LEU A 102 20.09 0.08 8.71
N ILE A 103 18.86 -0.19 9.14
CA ILE A 103 17.93 0.81 9.68
C ILE A 103 17.44 0.34 11.05
N ILE A 104 17.54 1.20 12.06
CA ILE A 104 17.08 0.87 13.42
C ILE A 104 16.00 1.86 13.84
N PHE A 105 14.81 1.36 14.14
CA PHE A 105 13.72 2.12 14.76
C PHE A 105 13.64 1.79 16.25
N GLY A 106 13.57 2.82 17.09
CA GLY A 106 13.27 2.62 18.51
C GLY A 106 11.77 2.48 18.74
N ILE A 107 11.32 1.42 19.39
CA ILE A 107 9.91 1.22 19.75
C ILE A 107 9.72 1.23 21.26
N ASP A 108 8.50 1.48 21.72
CA ASP A 108 8.18 1.63 23.14
C ASP A 108 8.02 0.29 23.87
N LYS A 109 7.61 -0.76 23.15
CA LYS A 109 7.34 -2.10 23.69
C LYS A 109 7.69 -3.18 22.66
N PHE A 110 7.85 -4.42 23.12
CA PHE A 110 8.00 -5.56 22.22
C PHE A 110 6.74 -5.80 21.38
N PHE A 111 6.92 -6.29 20.15
CA PHE A 111 5.83 -6.91 19.41
C PHE A 111 5.36 -8.18 20.12
N ASP A 112 4.04 -8.36 20.24
CA ASP A 112 3.44 -9.58 20.78
C ASP A 112 3.49 -10.69 19.71
N PRO A 113 4.20 -11.81 19.92
CA PRO A 113 4.22 -12.92 18.97
C PRO A 113 2.85 -13.58 18.78
N ASN A 114 1.93 -13.40 19.74
CA ASN A 114 0.56 -13.91 19.68
C ASN A 114 -0.43 -12.87 19.14
N PHE A 115 0.06 -11.77 18.55
CA PHE A 115 -0.79 -10.73 18.00
C PHE A 115 -1.79 -11.33 17.00
N GLN A 116 -3.08 -11.22 17.35
CA GLN A 116 -4.17 -11.64 16.49
C GLN A 116 -4.65 -10.43 15.71
N PHE A 117 -4.36 -10.43 14.42
CA PHE A 117 -4.96 -9.46 13.52
C PHE A 117 -6.42 -9.86 13.28
N LEU A 118 -7.33 -9.10 13.88
CA LEU A 118 -8.74 -9.15 13.55
C LEU A 118 -8.95 -8.17 12.40
N ASP A 119 -9.00 -8.72 11.19
CA ASP A 119 -9.41 -7.96 10.03
C ASP A 119 -10.85 -7.45 10.26
N PRO A 120 -11.09 -6.12 10.33
CA PRO A 120 -12.45 -5.57 10.46
C PRO A 120 -13.35 -6.01 9.30
N PHE A 121 -12.75 -6.45 8.20
CA PHE A 121 -13.42 -7.02 7.05
C PHE A 121 -12.84 -8.40 6.78
N PRO A 122 -13.42 -9.50 7.31
CA PRO A 122 -12.86 -10.82 7.11
C PRO A 122 -12.67 -11.07 5.60
N SER A 123 -11.40 -11.21 5.17
CA SER A 123 -11.04 -11.75 3.86
C SER A 123 -11.35 -13.25 3.80
N HIS A 124 -12.61 -13.57 4.03
CA HIS A 124 -13.24 -14.83 3.73
C HIS A 124 -14.32 -14.58 2.68
N SER A 125 -13.87 -14.36 1.45
CA SER A 125 -14.66 -14.76 0.29
C SER A 125 -13.76 -15.60 -0.62
N PRO A 126 -13.85 -16.94 -0.56
CA PRO A 126 -13.20 -17.82 -1.51
C PRO A 126 -13.76 -17.71 -2.95
N ASN A 127 -14.69 -16.79 -3.23
CA ASN A 127 -15.37 -16.66 -4.51
C ASN A 127 -15.68 -15.19 -4.83
N LEU A 128 -14.70 -14.44 -5.34
CA LEU A 128 -15.01 -13.20 -6.04
C LEU A 128 -14.37 -13.24 -7.43
N GLU A 129 -15.11 -13.87 -8.31
CA GLU A 129 -14.74 -14.32 -9.65
C GLU A 129 -14.42 -13.14 -10.57
N CYS A 130 -13.14 -13.00 -10.97
CA CYS A 130 -12.89 -12.80 -12.38
C CYS A 130 -13.09 -14.16 -13.05
N LEU A 131 -14.11 -14.32 -13.90
CA LEU A 131 -14.36 -15.54 -14.68
C LEU A 131 -13.36 -15.68 -15.85
N ALA A 132 -12.07 -15.52 -15.57
CA ALA A 132 -11.00 -15.68 -16.53
C ALA A 132 -10.28 -17.00 -16.28
N SER A 133 -10.10 -17.74 -17.36
CA SER A 133 -9.79 -19.18 -17.43
C SER A 133 -8.80 -19.66 -16.35
N THR A 134 -9.29 -20.42 -15.37
CA THR A 134 -8.43 -21.29 -14.56
C THR A 134 -8.06 -22.51 -15.39
N PRO A 135 -6.77 -22.81 -15.62
CA PRO A 135 -6.38 -24.15 -16.02
C PRO A 135 -6.70 -25.08 -14.84
N ASN A 136 -7.56 -26.05 -15.09
CA ASN A 136 -8.03 -27.11 -14.19
C ASN A 136 -7.09 -27.44 -13.01
N ASP A 137 -7.70 -27.53 -11.81
CA ASP A 137 -7.26 -28.30 -10.64
C ASP A 137 -5.87 -28.96 -10.73
N ALA A 138 -4.85 -28.14 -10.56
CA ALA A 138 -3.56 -28.60 -10.10
C ALA A 138 -3.14 -27.67 -8.97
N VAL A 139 -3.15 -28.21 -7.75
CA VAL A 139 -2.32 -27.72 -6.65
C VAL A 139 -0.88 -27.87 -7.12
N VAL A 140 -0.40 -26.94 -7.94
CA VAL A 140 1.01 -26.85 -8.26
C VAL A 140 1.64 -26.25 -7.02
N SER A 141 2.37 -27.10 -6.30
CA SER A 141 3.33 -26.64 -5.30
C SER A 141 4.38 -25.79 -6.03
N LEU A 142 4.12 -24.48 -6.13
CA LEU A 142 4.97 -23.53 -6.83
C LEU A 142 6.17 -23.17 -5.95
N SER A 143 7.09 -24.12 -5.86
CA SER A 143 8.44 -23.98 -5.31
C SER A 143 9.39 -23.42 -6.38
N GLY A 144 9.00 -22.32 -7.01
CA GLY A 144 9.84 -21.54 -7.92
C GLY A 144 9.86 -20.11 -7.43
N ALA A 145 11.04 -19.51 -7.25
CA ALA A 145 11.15 -18.10 -6.91
C ALA A 145 10.48 -17.29 -8.02
N TYR A 146 9.26 -16.82 -7.78
CA TYR A 146 8.66 -15.78 -8.60
C TYR A 146 9.64 -14.62 -8.64
N THR A 147 9.94 -14.04 -9.80
CA THR A 147 10.76 -12.84 -9.86
C THR A 147 10.15 -11.90 -10.88
N PHE A 148 9.94 -10.63 -10.53
CA PHE A 148 9.49 -9.63 -11.49
C PHE A 148 10.56 -9.24 -12.50
N HIS A 149 11.79 -9.78 -12.43
CA HIS A 149 12.94 -9.36 -13.24
C HIS A 149 12.62 -9.24 -14.75
N GLU A 150 12.03 -10.27 -15.34
CA GLU A 150 11.70 -10.27 -16.78
C GLU A 150 10.51 -9.35 -17.11
N ALA A 151 9.50 -9.33 -16.25
CA ALA A 151 8.37 -8.40 -16.38
C ALA A 151 8.88 -6.96 -16.34
N CYS A 152 9.68 -6.60 -15.34
CA CYS A 152 10.24 -5.27 -15.17
C CYS A 152 11.16 -4.88 -16.32
N ALA A 153 11.97 -5.80 -16.85
CA ALA A 153 12.73 -5.55 -18.08
C ALA A 153 11.81 -5.23 -19.27
N THR A 154 10.71 -5.97 -19.42
CA THR A 154 9.71 -5.75 -20.45
C THR A 154 9.02 -4.38 -20.30
N LEU A 155 8.53 -4.05 -19.10
CA LEU A 155 7.93 -2.74 -18.80
C LEU A 155 8.89 -1.58 -19.11
N ARG A 156 10.17 -1.70 -18.70
CA ARG A 156 11.19 -0.68 -18.98
C ARG A 156 11.40 -0.48 -20.48
N SER A 157 11.43 -1.57 -21.26
CA SER A 157 11.58 -1.50 -22.73
C SER A 157 10.40 -0.82 -23.43
N LYS A 158 9.22 -0.79 -22.79
CA LYS A 158 7.97 -0.20 -23.30
C LYS A 158 7.66 1.19 -22.72
N GLY A 159 8.56 1.75 -21.91
CA GLY A 159 8.39 3.08 -21.31
C GLY A 159 7.44 3.11 -20.11
N CYS A 160 7.34 2.01 -19.37
CA CYS A 160 6.59 1.88 -18.11
C CYS A 160 7.57 1.65 -16.92
N SER A 161 8.69 2.37 -16.91
CA SER A 161 9.79 2.19 -15.96
C SER A 161 9.41 2.50 -14.51
N VAL A 162 8.48 3.43 -14.29
CA VAL A 162 8.01 3.77 -12.93
C VAL A 162 7.24 2.59 -12.34
N MET A 163 6.32 2.00 -13.10
CA MET A 163 5.58 0.80 -12.68
C MET A 163 6.53 -0.39 -12.50
N ALA A 164 7.51 -0.57 -13.38
CA ALA A 164 8.55 -1.59 -13.21
C ALA A 164 9.30 -1.44 -11.87
N SER A 165 9.64 -0.21 -11.50
CA SER A 165 10.33 0.07 -10.24
C SER A 165 9.43 -0.19 -9.04
N PHE A 166 8.12 0.10 -9.14
CA PHE A 166 7.14 -0.24 -8.10
C PHE A 166 7.03 -1.75 -7.90
N LEU A 167 6.92 -2.54 -8.97
CA LEU A 167 6.83 -4.00 -8.89
C LEU A 167 8.09 -4.63 -8.28
N ASP A 168 9.28 -4.12 -8.63
CA ASP A 168 10.55 -4.55 -8.02
C ASP A 168 10.58 -4.26 -6.50
N MET A 169 9.99 -3.16 -6.04
CA MET A 169 9.95 -2.78 -4.61
C MET A 169 8.90 -3.54 -3.80
N GLN A 170 7.75 -3.87 -4.39
CA GLN A 170 6.62 -4.53 -3.70
C GLN A 170 6.62 -6.05 -3.87
N PHE A 171 7.75 -6.59 -4.35
CA PHE A 171 7.94 -7.99 -4.70
C PHE A 171 7.53 -8.99 -3.59
N LEU A 172 7.68 -8.63 -2.31
CA LEU A 172 7.32 -9.50 -1.19
C LEU A 172 5.84 -9.40 -0.76
N GLU A 173 5.20 -8.25 -0.98
CA GLU A 173 3.79 -8.03 -0.59
C GLU A 173 2.83 -8.76 -1.53
N LEU A 174 3.20 -8.88 -2.80
CA LEU A 174 2.45 -9.63 -3.82
C LEU A 174 2.70 -11.15 -3.75
N GLN A 175 3.66 -11.60 -2.94
CA GLN A 175 4.09 -13.00 -2.88
C GLN A 175 3.12 -13.93 -2.14
N GLU A 176 2.11 -13.40 -1.44
CA GLU A 176 1.04 -14.20 -0.84
C GLU A 176 0.08 -14.75 -1.92
N ARG A 177 0.54 -15.74 -2.70
CA ARG A 177 -0.29 -16.65 -3.54
C ARG A 177 -1.32 -15.99 -4.46
N THR A 178 -1.12 -14.75 -4.91
CA THR A 178 -2.09 -14.09 -5.78
C THR A 178 -1.64 -14.15 -7.23
N VAL A 179 -2.52 -14.70 -8.07
CA VAL A 179 -2.44 -14.50 -9.51
C VAL A 179 -2.95 -13.10 -9.79
N LEU A 180 -2.24 -12.32 -10.59
CA LEU A 180 -2.46 -10.88 -10.67
C LEU A 180 -2.34 -10.31 -12.08
N THR A 181 -3.01 -9.17 -12.27
CA THR A 181 -2.96 -8.36 -13.48
C THR A 181 -2.54 -6.95 -13.12
N VAL A 182 -1.55 -6.44 -13.85
CA VAL A 182 -1.02 -5.08 -13.68
C VAL A 182 -1.39 -4.24 -14.91
N PHE A 183 -2.05 -3.12 -14.68
CA PHE A 183 -2.31 -2.10 -15.70
C PHE A 183 -1.23 -1.03 -15.63
N ALA A 184 -0.20 -1.13 -16.47
CA ALA A 184 0.99 -0.28 -16.42
C ALA A 184 0.81 1.02 -17.22
N PRO A 185 0.72 2.19 -16.57
CA PRO A 185 0.72 3.48 -17.27
C PRO A 185 2.10 3.79 -17.86
N VAL A 186 2.13 4.56 -18.94
CA VAL A 186 3.38 5.04 -19.56
C VAL A 186 4.02 6.16 -18.74
N ASP A 187 5.35 6.19 -18.69
CA ASP A 187 6.12 7.12 -17.85
C ASP A 187 5.83 8.60 -18.15
N GLY A 188 5.43 8.92 -19.38
CA GLY A 188 5.15 10.29 -19.81
C GLY A 188 3.98 10.94 -19.05
N VAL A 189 2.90 10.20 -18.77
CA VAL A 189 1.74 10.73 -18.03
C VAL A 189 2.05 10.92 -16.55
N ILE A 190 2.93 10.06 -16.02
CA ILE A 190 3.36 10.04 -14.63
C ILE A 190 4.18 11.30 -14.31
N LYS A 191 5.16 11.62 -15.17
CA LYS A 191 6.03 12.80 -15.00
C LYS A 191 5.28 14.13 -15.10
N ASN A 192 4.21 14.19 -15.88
CA ASN A 192 3.43 15.42 -16.06
C ASN A 192 2.48 15.71 -14.89
N ARG A 193 2.05 14.67 -14.15
CA ARG A 193 1.10 14.82 -13.03
C ARG A 193 1.75 14.93 -11.68
N PHE A 194 2.97 14.40 -11.53
CA PHE A 194 3.64 14.33 -10.25
C PHE A 194 5.04 14.92 -10.38
N SER A 195 5.26 16.02 -9.67
CA SER A 195 6.50 16.79 -9.69
C SER A 195 7.64 16.13 -8.90
N SER A 196 7.33 15.20 -7.99
CA SER A 196 8.32 14.46 -7.20
C SER A 196 7.95 12.98 -7.09
N PHE A 197 8.96 12.11 -7.03
CA PHE A 197 8.76 10.68 -6.76
C PHE A 197 8.15 10.40 -5.37
N SER A 198 8.26 11.37 -4.45
CA SER A 198 7.62 11.32 -3.13
C SER A 198 6.10 11.44 -3.16
N ASP A 199 5.55 12.01 -4.24
CA ASP A 199 4.11 12.24 -4.39
C ASP A 199 3.39 10.97 -4.88
N PHE A 200 4.17 9.96 -5.31
CA PHE A 200 3.65 8.63 -5.61
C PHE A 200 3.38 7.86 -4.32
N SER A 201 2.22 8.12 -3.74
CA SER A 201 1.69 7.24 -2.71
C SER A 201 1.44 5.85 -3.32
N SER A 202 1.80 4.79 -2.60
CA SER A 202 1.49 3.39 -2.93
C SER A 202 0.02 3.19 -3.34
N SER A 203 -0.89 3.98 -2.77
CA SER A 203 -2.31 4.01 -3.11
C SER A 203 -2.59 4.21 -4.59
N ILE A 204 -1.75 4.95 -5.33
CA ILE A 204 -1.93 5.14 -6.78
C ILE A 204 -1.62 3.85 -7.51
N PHE A 205 -0.53 3.15 -7.18
CA PHE A 205 -0.15 1.92 -7.84
C PHE A 205 -1.09 0.76 -7.51
N HIS A 206 -1.63 0.71 -6.29
CA HIS A 206 -2.63 -0.30 -5.92
C HIS A 206 -3.92 -0.23 -6.76
N ARG A 207 -4.28 0.93 -7.31
CA ARG A 207 -5.39 1.09 -8.28
C ARG A 207 -5.14 0.38 -9.61
N HIS A 208 -3.89 0.05 -9.90
CA HIS A 208 -3.47 -0.54 -11.16
C HIS A 208 -3.25 -2.06 -11.05
N ILE A 209 -3.52 -2.66 -9.89
CA ILE A 209 -3.30 -4.08 -9.65
C ILE A 209 -4.63 -4.74 -9.32
N VAL A 210 -4.95 -5.81 -10.05
CA VAL A 210 -6.16 -6.63 -9.86
C VAL A 210 -5.73 -8.03 -9.41
N PRO A 211 -6.38 -8.62 -8.37
CA PRO A 211 -6.06 -9.96 -7.84
C PRO A 211 -6.60 -11.09 -8.72
N CYS A 212 -6.44 -10.98 -10.04
CA CYS A 212 -6.87 -11.97 -11.03
C CYS A 212 -5.85 -12.04 -12.17
N ARG A 213 -5.72 -13.19 -12.84
CA ARG A 213 -5.10 -13.26 -14.18
C ARG A 213 -6.13 -12.89 -15.21
N LEU A 214 -5.90 -11.83 -15.97
CA LEU A 214 -6.77 -11.40 -17.05
C LEU A 214 -5.92 -11.26 -18.30
N LEU A 215 -6.03 -12.20 -19.23
CA LEU A 215 -5.47 -12.04 -20.57
C LEU A 215 -6.28 -11.01 -21.34
N TRP A 216 -5.73 -10.51 -22.44
CA TRP A 216 -6.44 -9.60 -23.32
C TRP A 216 -7.77 -10.18 -23.80
N GLY A 217 -7.77 -11.48 -24.15
CA GLY A 217 -8.98 -12.20 -24.54
C GLY A 217 -10.03 -12.25 -23.43
N ASP A 218 -9.62 -12.36 -22.17
CA ASP A 218 -10.55 -12.36 -21.04
C ASP A 218 -11.22 -10.98 -20.89
N LEU A 219 -10.43 -9.90 -21.00
CA LEU A 219 -10.94 -8.53 -20.93
C LEU A 219 -11.93 -8.21 -22.06
N LEU A 220 -11.66 -8.66 -23.28
CA LEU A 220 -12.57 -8.46 -24.42
C LEU A 220 -13.90 -9.21 -24.30
N ASN A 221 -13.92 -10.30 -23.53
CA ASN A 221 -15.10 -11.13 -23.32
C ASN A 221 -15.96 -10.66 -22.13
N MET A 222 -15.52 -9.64 -21.39
CA MET A 222 -16.29 -9.09 -20.28
C MET A 222 -17.52 -8.32 -20.78
N GLU A 223 -18.58 -8.34 -19.98
CA GLU A 223 -19.75 -7.51 -20.24
C GLU A 223 -19.38 -6.03 -20.07
N ASP A 224 -19.90 -5.18 -20.95
CA ASP A 224 -19.69 -3.74 -20.86
C ASP A 224 -20.21 -3.20 -19.51
N GLY A 225 -19.36 -2.47 -18.78
CA GLY A 225 -19.67 -2.00 -17.44
C GLY A 225 -19.19 -2.91 -16.30
N THR A 226 -18.46 -3.99 -16.60
CA THR A 226 -17.90 -4.89 -15.58
C THR A 226 -16.96 -4.15 -14.64
N LEU A 227 -17.14 -4.33 -13.32
CA LEU A 227 -16.31 -3.69 -12.30
C LEU A 227 -15.27 -4.65 -11.73
N LEU A 228 -14.00 -4.40 -11.98
CA LEU A 228 -12.88 -5.15 -11.41
C LEU A 228 -12.44 -4.51 -10.10
N ARG A 229 -12.28 -5.31 -9.05
CA ARG A 229 -11.70 -4.84 -7.79
C ARG A 229 -10.18 -4.73 -7.90
N THR A 230 -9.61 -3.72 -7.27
CA THR A 230 -8.16 -3.49 -7.25
C THR A 230 -7.59 -3.75 -5.86
N PHE A 231 -6.26 -3.67 -5.72
CA PHE A 231 -5.59 -3.74 -4.42
C PHE A 231 -5.82 -2.50 -3.55
N LEU A 232 -6.39 -1.43 -4.11
CA LEU A 232 -6.84 -0.31 -3.31
C LEU A 232 -8.30 -0.53 -2.92
N ASP A 233 -8.53 -0.71 -1.61
CA ASP A 233 -9.88 -0.85 -1.07
C ASP A 233 -10.79 0.33 -1.45
N GLY A 234 -12.00 0.01 -1.89
CA GLY A 234 -12.97 0.99 -2.36
C GLY A 234 -12.71 1.53 -3.78
N PHE A 235 -11.65 1.09 -4.46
CA PHE A 235 -11.39 1.46 -5.85
C PHE A 235 -11.62 0.29 -6.82
N THR A 236 -12.47 0.53 -7.81
CA THR A 236 -12.78 -0.42 -8.88
C THR A 236 -12.44 0.14 -10.26
N ILE A 237 -12.13 -0.76 -11.19
CA ILE A 237 -11.92 -0.46 -12.60
C ILE A 237 -13.16 -0.87 -13.35
N ASN A 238 -13.83 0.10 -13.96
CA ASN A 238 -14.90 -0.12 -14.90
C ASN A 238 -14.32 -0.48 -16.27
N VAL A 239 -14.60 -1.69 -16.73
CA VAL A 239 -14.25 -2.18 -18.05
C VAL A 239 -15.38 -1.80 -18.98
N THR A 240 -15.10 -0.89 -19.90
CA THR A 240 -16.04 -0.56 -20.98
C THR A 240 -15.37 -0.76 -22.31
N GLY A 241 -16.11 -1.28 -23.29
CA GLY A 241 -15.47 -1.66 -24.54
C GLY A 241 -16.44 -2.11 -25.62
N SER A 242 -16.05 -1.79 -26.86
CA SER A 242 -16.58 -2.43 -28.06
C SER A 242 -15.48 -3.29 -28.67
N HIS A 243 -15.82 -4.21 -29.58
CA HIS A 243 -14.97 -5.30 -30.09
C HIS A 243 -13.51 -4.99 -30.49
N ASP A 244 -13.10 -3.72 -30.60
CA ASP A 244 -11.72 -3.32 -30.97
C ASP A 244 -11.11 -2.24 -30.04
N VAL A 245 -11.87 -1.65 -29.13
CA VAL A 245 -11.38 -0.60 -28.20
C VAL A 245 -11.92 -0.89 -26.81
N LEU A 246 -11.02 -1.32 -25.92
CA LEU A 246 -11.29 -1.52 -24.51
C LEU A 246 -10.69 -0.37 -23.69
N VAL A 247 -11.51 0.24 -22.85
CA VAL A 247 -11.13 1.30 -21.93
C VAL A 247 -11.42 0.88 -20.49
N LEU A 248 -10.56 1.33 -19.59
CA LEU A 248 -10.57 1.04 -18.16
C LEU A 248 -10.71 2.37 -17.42
N ASN A 249 -11.85 2.65 -16.82
CA ASN A 249 -12.17 3.99 -16.27
C ASN A 249 -11.80 5.12 -17.27
N ASP A 250 -12.27 5.01 -18.52
CA ASP A 250 -11.99 5.94 -19.62
C ASP A 250 -10.51 5.98 -20.10
N VAL A 251 -9.66 5.08 -19.59
CA VAL A 251 -8.26 4.95 -20.01
C VAL A 251 -8.10 3.78 -20.99
N PRO A 252 -7.67 4.01 -22.25
CA PRO A 252 -7.48 2.91 -23.20
C PRO A 252 -6.27 2.06 -22.86
N VAL A 253 -6.42 0.75 -23.11
CA VAL A 253 -5.31 -0.20 -23.14
C VAL A 253 -4.56 -0.04 -24.46
N ILE A 254 -3.25 0.20 -24.38
CA ILE A 254 -2.37 0.48 -25.52
C ILE A 254 -1.36 -0.64 -25.81
N TYR A 255 -1.10 -1.49 -24.83
CA TYR A 255 -0.26 -2.67 -24.98
C TYR A 255 -0.96 -3.87 -24.35
N PRO A 256 -1.87 -4.54 -25.08
CA PRO A 256 -2.49 -5.76 -24.60
C PRO A 256 -1.45 -6.86 -24.43
N ASP A 257 -1.58 -7.66 -23.36
CA ASP A 257 -0.67 -8.78 -23.04
C ASP A 257 0.81 -8.40 -23.15
N MET A 258 1.18 -7.21 -22.66
CA MET A 258 2.55 -6.68 -22.70
C MET A 258 3.56 -7.66 -22.10
N TYR A 259 3.18 -8.33 -21.02
CA TYR A 259 3.93 -9.43 -20.42
C TYR A 259 2.93 -10.46 -19.89
N VAL A 260 3.22 -11.75 -20.09
CA VAL A 260 2.36 -12.85 -19.66
C VAL A 260 3.22 -13.98 -19.11
N CYS A 261 2.91 -14.42 -17.90
CA CYS A 261 3.40 -15.69 -17.36
C CYS A 261 2.28 -16.38 -16.56
N ASP A 262 2.62 -17.44 -15.83
CA ASP A 262 1.65 -18.30 -15.14
C ASP A 262 0.88 -17.58 -14.02
N TRP A 263 1.46 -16.53 -13.44
CA TRP A 263 0.90 -15.84 -12.28
C TRP A 263 0.70 -14.33 -12.48
N LEU A 264 1.32 -13.72 -13.51
CA LEU A 264 1.30 -12.29 -13.78
C LEU A 264 0.93 -12.03 -15.24
N VAL A 265 -0.02 -11.12 -15.44
CA VAL A 265 -0.26 -10.47 -16.74
C VAL A 265 -0.06 -8.97 -16.59
N VAL A 266 0.58 -8.33 -17.57
CA VAL A 266 0.75 -6.89 -17.63
C VAL A 266 0.08 -6.38 -18.90
N HIS A 267 -0.79 -5.39 -18.76
CA HIS A 267 -1.34 -4.61 -19.86
C HIS A 267 -0.84 -3.18 -19.76
N GLY A 268 -0.40 -2.58 -20.86
CA GLY A 268 -0.05 -1.16 -20.88
C GLY A 268 -1.28 -0.29 -21.08
N ILE A 269 -1.41 0.77 -20.29
CA ILE A 269 -2.51 1.74 -20.40
C ILE A 269 -1.98 3.14 -20.72
N ARG A 270 -2.82 3.95 -21.38
CA ARG A 270 -2.41 5.27 -21.87
C ARG A 270 -2.21 6.30 -20.76
N ASP A 271 -2.98 6.20 -19.69
CA ASP A 271 -3.00 7.17 -18.58
C ASP A 271 -3.12 6.47 -17.22
N ILE A 272 -3.07 7.21 -16.13
CA ILE A 272 -3.21 6.74 -14.75
C ILE A 272 -4.70 6.57 -14.42
N LEU A 273 -5.04 5.46 -13.76
CA LEU A 273 -6.35 5.22 -13.20
C LEU A 273 -6.56 6.11 -11.96
N GLU A 274 -7.29 7.22 -12.15
CA GLU A 274 -7.61 8.16 -11.07
C GLU A 274 -8.94 7.81 -10.39
N ALA A 275 -9.06 8.21 -9.11
CA ALA A 275 -10.35 8.26 -8.46
C ALA A 275 -11.24 9.31 -9.17
N PRO A 276 -12.56 9.10 -9.25
CA PRO A 276 -13.46 10.11 -9.75
C PRO A 276 -13.22 11.41 -8.99
N LYS A 277 -12.87 12.48 -9.73
CA LYS A 277 -12.90 13.81 -9.14
C LYS A 277 -14.35 14.04 -8.71
N GLN A 278 -14.59 14.26 -7.42
CA GLN A 278 -15.88 14.82 -7.03
C GLN A 278 -16.06 16.06 -7.90
N LYS A 279 -17.11 16.06 -8.74
CA LYS A 279 -17.55 17.29 -9.37
C LYS A 279 -17.94 18.18 -8.21
N GLU A 280 -17.05 19.10 -7.87
CA GLU A 280 -17.40 20.29 -7.11
C GLU A 280 -18.53 20.91 -7.94
N ASP A 281 -19.76 20.73 -7.47
CA ASP A 281 -20.92 21.30 -8.10
C ASP A 281 -20.62 22.77 -8.31
N ALA A 282 -20.64 23.19 -9.58
CA ALA A 282 -20.47 24.56 -9.96
C ALA A 282 -21.61 25.35 -9.32
N LEU A 283 -21.36 25.86 -8.11
CA LEU A 283 -22.18 26.87 -7.49
C LEU A 283 -22.04 28.09 -8.39
N GLY A 284 -23.06 28.30 -9.22
CA GLY A 284 -23.18 29.49 -10.05
C GLY A 284 -23.03 30.75 -9.19
N PRO A 285 -22.69 31.89 -9.81
CA PRO A 285 -22.46 33.13 -9.07
C PRO A 285 -23.65 33.47 -8.17
N PRO A 286 -23.41 34.02 -6.96
CA PRO A 286 -24.47 34.23 -5.98
C PRO A 286 -25.56 35.12 -6.55
N ALA A 287 -26.81 34.66 -6.47
CA ALA A 287 -27.97 35.47 -6.78
C ALA A 287 -28.01 36.73 -5.90
N GLU A 288 -28.23 37.90 -6.52
CA GLU A 288 -28.47 39.16 -5.82
C GLU A 288 -29.65 39.01 -4.85
N VAL A 289 -29.37 39.20 -3.56
CA VAL A 289 -30.38 39.26 -2.51
C VAL A 289 -31.11 40.61 -2.59
N PRO A 290 -32.46 40.67 -2.63
CA PRO A 290 -33.20 41.93 -2.62
C PRO A 290 -33.00 42.66 -1.29
N LYS A 291 -32.64 43.96 -1.36
CA LYS A 291 -32.61 44.87 -0.20
C LYS A 291 -33.98 44.90 0.48
N GLN A 292 -34.06 44.38 1.70
CA GLN A 292 -35.16 44.69 2.62
C GLN A 292 -34.81 45.97 3.39
N THR A 293 -35.75 46.91 3.34
CA THR A 293 -35.69 48.22 3.99
C THR A 293 -35.88 48.05 5.50
N GLU A 294 -34.83 48.29 6.27
CA GLU A 294 -34.87 48.26 7.73
C GLU A 294 -35.46 49.58 8.26
N LYS A 295 -36.58 49.48 8.99
CA LYS A 295 -37.18 50.61 9.73
C LYS A 295 -36.50 50.74 11.09
N GLU A 296 -36.02 51.94 11.36
CA GLU A 296 -35.43 52.40 12.62
C GLU A 296 -36.43 52.27 13.80
N PRO A 297 -36.01 51.75 14.97
CA PRO A 297 -36.73 51.95 16.22
C PRO A 297 -36.03 52.99 17.12
N GLU A 298 -36.87 53.83 17.73
CA GLU A 298 -36.54 55.02 18.50
C GLU A 298 -35.68 54.80 19.75
N SER A 299 -34.88 55.83 20.04
CA SER A 299 -34.00 56.01 21.19
C SER A 299 -34.74 56.01 22.54
N PHE A 300 -34.22 55.27 23.52
CA PHE A 300 -34.35 55.63 24.94
C PHE A 300 -32.98 55.62 25.64
N MET A 301 -32.54 56.82 26.02
CA MET A 301 -31.41 57.08 26.92
C MET A 301 -31.67 56.52 28.32
N PHE A 302 -30.66 55.93 28.96
CA PHE A 302 -30.42 56.16 30.39
C PHE A 302 -28.93 56.22 30.74
N SER A 303 -28.66 57.21 31.60
CA SER A 303 -27.39 57.81 32.03
C SER A 303 -26.50 56.88 32.86
N ILE A 304 -25.20 56.89 32.59
CA ILE A 304 -24.17 56.33 33.48
C ILE A 304 -23.52 57.50 34.22
N SER A 305 -23.80 57.62 35.52
CA SER A 305 -23.06 58.52 36.40
C SER A 305 -22.40 57.74 37.53
N ASN A 306 -21.07 57.70 37.47
CA ASN A 306 -20.13 57.91 38.57
C ASN A 306 -20.15 56.95 39.78
N TRP A 307 -19.03 56.22 40.00
CA TRP A 307 -18.03 56.62 41.00
C TRP A 307 -16.69 55.89 40.90
N LYS A 308 -15.70 56.58 41.45
CA LYS A 308 -14.25 56.41 41.41
C LYS A 308 -13.76 55.69 42.67
N LEU A 309 -12.65 54.97 42.50
CA LEU A 309 -11.69 54.41 43.48
C LEU A 309 -12.16 53.20 44.29
#